data_AF-A0A7V9S0C9-F1
#
_entry.id   AF-A0A7V9S0C9-F1
#
_cell.length_a   1.000
_cell.length_b   1.000
_cell.length_c   1.000
_cell.angle_alpha   90.00
_cell.angle_beta   90.00
_cell.angle_gamma   90.00
#
_symmetry.space_group_name_H-M   'P 1'
#
loop_
_entity.id
_entity.type
_entity.pdbx_description
1 polymer ?
#
loop_
_entity_poly.entity_id
_entity_poly.type
_entity_poly.pdbx_seq_one_letter_code
_entity_poly.pdbx_strand_id
1 'polypeptide(L)' 'MVKAMRAVGVTSELAYILGLGSVVASIVAWGRAKSVDDKPSAQRWGIFVGLWAPTFMEIGNALKVDEK' A
#
# COMPACT_ATOMS: atom_id res chain seq x y z
N MET A 1 -7.36 0.67 17.67
CA MET A 1 -7.28 0.29 16.24
C MET A 1 -6.32 -0.87 16.02
N VAL A 2 -5.08 -0.81 16.50
CA VAL A 2 -4.09 -1.90 16.41
C VAL A 2 -4.62 -3.24 16.98
N LYS A 3 -5.26 -3.24 18.15
CA LYS A 3 -5.96 -4.42 18.72
C LYS A 3 -7.08 -4.98 17.83
N ALA A 4 -7.82 -4.13 17.13
CA ALA A 4 -8.87 -4.57 16.21
C ALA A 4 -8.27 -5.16 14.93
N MET A 5 -7.17 -4.59 14.42
CA MET A 5 -6.45 -5.14 13.26
C MET A 5 -5.82 -6.51 13.59
N ARG A 6 -5.30 -6.70 14.80
CA ARG A 6 -4.91 -8.02 15.30
C ARG A 6 -6.07 -8.99 15.46
N ALA A 7 -7.23 -8.52 15.93
CA ALA A 7 -8.42 -9.38 16.05
C ALA A 7 -8.90 -9.92 14.69
N VAL A 8 -8.57 -9.22 13.59
CA VAL A 8 -8.80 -9.65 12.20
C VAL A 8 -7.61 -10.44 11.62
N GLY A 9 -6.55 -10.66 12.41
CA GLY A 9 -5.38 -11.46 12.01
C GLY A 9 -4.35 -10.70 11.18
N VAL A 10 -4.42 -9.37 11.11
CA VAL A 10 -3.40 -8.56 10.41
C VAL A 10 -2.12 -8.56 11.23
N THR A 11 -1.01 -8.98 10.64
CA THR A 11 0.33 -8.96 11.22
C THR A 11 1.15 -7.80 10.70
N SER A 12 2.20 -7.40 11.44
CA SER A 12 3.13 -6.36 10.99
C SER A 12 3.78 -6.70 9.64
N GLU A 13 4.08 -7.98 9.39
CA GLU A 13 4.64 -8.48 8.14
C GLU A 13 3.68 -8.30 6.95
N LEU A 14 2.38 -8.58 7.14
CA LEU A 14 1.36 -8.36 6.12
C LEU A 14 1.25 -6.87 5.75
N ALA A 15 1.33 -5.98 6.74
CA ALA A 15 1.30 -4.54 6.51
C ALA A 15 2.51 -4.07 5.68
N TYR A 16 3.71 -4.59 5.95
CA TYR A 16 4.88 -4.28 5.13
C TYR A 16 4.77 -4.84 3.70
N ILE A 17 4.24 -6.05 3.53
CA ILE A 17 3.99 -6.64 2.20
C ILE A 17 2.97 -5.81 1.43
N LEU A 18 1.89 -5.36 2.07
CA LEU A 18 0.90 -4.48 1.44
C LEU A 18 1.48 -3.11 1.07
N GLY A 19 2.33 -2.55 1.92
CA GLY A 19 3.07 -1.32 1.61
C GLY A 19 3.94 -1.47 0.37
N LEU A 20 4.74 -2.53 0.30
CA LEU A 20 5.61 -2.81 -0.84
C LEU A 20 4.81 -3.17 -2.10
N GLY A 21 3.72 -3.92 -1.93
CA GLY A 21 2.77 -4.26 -2.99
C GLY A 21 2.10 -3.02 -3.61
N SER A 22 1.81 -1.99 -2.81
CA SER A 22 1.25 -0.73 -3.32
C SER A 22 2.23 0.03 -4.22
N VAL A 23 3.54 -0.01 -3.91
CA VAL A 23 4.58 0.58 -4.77
C VAL A 23 4.64 -0.15 -6.10
N VAL A 24 4.66 -1.49 -6.07
CA VAL A 24 4.68 -2.31 -7.30
C VAL A 24 3.41 -2.07 -8.12
N ALA A 25 2.24 -2.02 -7.48
CA ALA A 25 0.97 -1.74 -8.14
C ALA A 25 0.96 -0.35 -8.81
N SER A 26 1.55 0.66 -8.17
CA SER A 26 1.72 2.01 -8.75
C SER A 26 2.57 1.98 -10.02
N ILE A 27 3.69 1.25 -10.02
CA ILE A 27 4.58 1.10 -11.18
C ILE A 27 3.86 0.38 -12.33
N VAL A 28 3.12 -0.69 -12.03
CA VAL A 28 2.33 -1.43 -13.02
C VAL A 28 1.22 -0.55 -13.61
N ALA A 29 0.52 0.21 -12.78
CA ALA A 29 -0.51 1.15 -13.22
C ALA A 29 0.07 2.22 -14.15
N TRP A 30 1.24 2.76 -13.85
CA TRP A 30 1.95 3.70 -14.72
C TRP A 30 2.39 3.05 -16.05
N GLY A 31 2.94 1.83 -16.01
CA GLY A 31 3.30 1.08 -17.21
C GLY A 31 2.10 0.85 -18.13
N ARG A 32 0.93 0.53 -17.55
CA ARG A 32 -0.32 0.33 -18.28
C ARG A 32 -0.94 1.63 -18.79
N ALA A 33 -0.80 2.74 -18.05
CA ALA A 33 -1.19 4.08 -18.47
C ALA A 33 -0.46 4.53 -19.75
N LYS A 34 0.78 4.07 -19.97
CA LYS A 34 1.54 4.39 -21.19
C LYS A 34 0.93 3.75 -22.45
N SER A 35 0.20 2.65 -22.28
CA SER A 35 -0.40 1.86 -23.37
C SER A 35 -1.84 2.23 -23.72
N VAL A 36 -2.53 3.00 -22.87
CA VAL A 36 -3.95 3.38 -23.04
C VAL A 36 -4.03 4.89 -23.24
N ASP A 37 -4.85 5.36 -24.19
CA ASP A 37 -5.00 6.80 -24.51
C ASP A 37 -5.55 7.65 -23.34
N ASP A 38 -6.07 7.03 -22.28
CA ASP A 38 -6.53 7.68 -21.05
C ASP A 38 -5.40 7.89 -20.00
N LYS A 39 -4.31 8.51 -20.45
CA LYS A 39 -3.12 8.84 -19.63
C LYS A 39 -3.43 9.66 -18.36
N PRO A 40 -4.30 10.69 -18.38
CA PRO A 40 -4.51 11.54 -17.20
C PRO A 40 -5.15 10.81 -16.02
N SER A 41 -6.12 9.94 -16.31
CA SER A 41 -6.84 9.17 -15.28
C SER A 41 -5.95 8.09 -14.66
N ALA A 42 -5.18 7.39 -15.50
CA ALA A 42 -4.31 6.31 -15.04
C ALA A 42 -3.08 6.81 -14.23
N GLN A 43 -2.52 7.99 -14.55
CA GLN A 43 -1.47 8.61 -13.75
C GLN A 43 -1.94 9.01 -12.35
N ARG A 44 -3.16 9.56 -12.23
CA ARG A 44 -3.76 9.91 -10.92
C ARG A 44 -3.95 8.68 -10.05
N TRP A 45 -4.42 7.58 -10.63
CA TRP A 45 -4.54 6.29 -9.94
C TRP A 45 -3.18 5.75 -9.49
N GLY A 46 -2.16 5.82 -10.33
CA GLY A 46 -0.80 5.40 -9.97
C GLY A 46 -0.25 6.15 -8.76
N ILE A 47 -0.37 7.48 -8.74
CA ILE A 47 0.08 8.32 -7.61
C ILE A 47 -0.73 8.00 -6.35
N PHE A 48 -2.05 7.88 -6.48
CA PHE A 48 -2.93 7.56 -5.35
C PHE A 48 -2.54 6.23 -4.71
N VAL A 49 -2.35 5.17 -5.51
CA VAL A 49 -1.97 3.83 -5.03
C VAL A 49 -0.57 3.85 -4.39
N GLY A 50 0.38 4.59 -4.95
CA GLY A 50 1.72 4.74 -4.37
C GLY A 50 1.73 5.43 -3.00
N LEU A 51 0.76 6.32 -2.73
CA LEU A 51 0.62 7.02 -1.44
C LEU A 51 0.23 6.10 -0.28
N TRP A 52 -0.26 4.90 -0.57
CA TRP A 52 -0.60 3.92 0.47
C TRP A 52 0.65 3.26 1.09
N ALA A 53 1.79 3.28 0.41
CA ALA A 53 3.04 2.72 0.91
C ALA A 53 3.45 3.28 2.28
N PRO A 54 3.58 4.61 2.48
CA PRO A 54 3.91 5.16 3.80
C PRO A 54 2.85 4.84 4.84
N THR A 55 1.57 4.84 4.47
CA THR A 55 0.46 4.52 5.39
C THR A 55 0.57 3.08 5.91
N PHE A 56 0.82 2.11 5.03
CA PHE A 56 1.00 0.72 5.40
C PHE A 56 2.28 0.47 6.19
N MET A 57 3.37 1.19 5.89
CA MET A 57 4.61 1.12 6.68
C MET A 57 4.42 1.63 8.11
N GLU A 58 3.72 2.76 8.29
CA GLU A 58 3.39 3.31 9.61
C GLU A 58 2.47 2.36 10.40
N ILE A 59 1.48 1.75 9.75
CA ILE A 59 0.64 0.70 10.37
C ILE A 59 1.48 -0.50 10.79
N GLY A 60 2.39 -0.97 9.94
CA GLY A 60 3.30 -2.07 10.25
C GLY A 60 4.21 -1.77 11.45
N ASN A 61 4.76 -0.54 11.50
CA ASN A 61 5.54 -0.07 12.64
C ASN A 61 4.71 -0.04 13.94
N ALA A 62 3.48 0.47 13.89
CA ALA A 62 2.59 0.51 15.04
C ALA A 62 2.21 -0.89 15.54
N LEU A 63 1.96 -1.85 14.63
CA LEU A 63 1.73 -3.25 15.00
C LEU A 63 2.97 -3.89 15.63
N LYS A 64 4.16 -3.60 15.08
CA LYS A 64 5.42 -4.18 15.54
C LYS A 64 5.83 -3.69 16.94
N VAL A 65 5.48 -2.46 17.29
CA VAL A 65 5.68 -1.93 18.65
C VAL A 65 4.77 -2.63 19.65
N ASP A 66 3.54 -2.94 19.26
CA ASP A 66 2.57 -3.68 20.10
C ASP A 66 2.90 -5.19 20.16
N GLU A 67 3.67 -5.73 19.21
CA GLU A 67 4.14 -7.14 19.17
C GLU A 67 5.30 -7.44 20.12
N LYS A 68 5.97 -6.41 20.64
CA LYS A 68 6.98 -6.53 21.69
C LYS A 68 6.35 -6.56 23.07
#